data_AF-A0A2T9YR70-F1
#
_entry.id   AF-A0A2T9YR70-F1
#
_cell.length_a   1.000
_cell.length_b   1.000
_cell.length_c   1.000
_cell.angle_alpha   90.00
_cell.angle_beta   90.00
_cell.angle_gamma   90.00
#
_symmetry.space_group_name_H-M   'P 1'
#
loop_
_entity.id
_entity.type
_entity.pdbx_description
1 polymer ?
#
loop_
_entity_poly.entity_id
_entity_poly.type
_entity_poly.pdbx_seq_one_letter_code
_entity_poly.pdbx_strand_id
1 'polypeptide(L)'
;MSTWQNLKKNVSRASANVVGGDPLISSAPELSEQIQRYENLKKKADRLFTETKNFLESIRVLAKAQKELSINVSKMADGTANNQREYTGFRQASADISDTIFAQFEEAYNEMVLTPVERYCSFLPEFDTIISKTKKRLVDLERAKKEHQKAQEKFGDPNIASQADGSIEYAENVYETLKQSLLTEIPKLINARIYVIEPSFKALVKLQLEFFKNSIDAMSHNIDTRTAYGHSGTSDTEIDNKMNNIMQQIRDLTVCKLNL
;
A
#
# COMPACT_ATOMS: atom_id res chain seq x y z
N MET A 1 -25.52 24.15 -20.12
CA MET A 1 -26.43 22.97 -20.28
C MET A 1 -27.22 22.82 -19.00
N SER A 2 -28.56 22.69 -19.08
CA SER A 2 -29.42 22.63 -17.89
C SER A 2 -29.28 21.30 -17.14
N THR A 3 -29.43 21.33 -15.82
CA THR A 3 -29.39 20.17 -14.90
C THR A 3 -30.33 19.05 -15.34
N TRP A 4 -31.47 19.41 -15.95
CA TRP A 4 -32.46 18.49 -16.51
C TRP A 4 -31.95 17.71 -17.74
N GLN A 5 -31.17 18.34 -18.62
CA GLN A 5 -30.58 17.64 -19.76
C GLN A 5 -29.52 16.62 -19.31
N ASN A 6 -28.78 16.94 -18.25
CA ASN A 6 -27.80 16.01 -17.65
C ASN A 6 -28.51 14.82 -16.98
N LEU A 7 -29.61 15.06 -16.26
CA LEU A 7 -30.42 13.99 -15.64
C LEU A 7 -30.97 13.02 -16.69
N LYS A 8 -31.58 13.55 -17.77
CA LYS A 8 -32.13 12.75 -18.87
C LYS A 8 -31.06 11.90 -19.57
N LYS A 9 -29.87 12.47 -19.79
CA LYS A 9 -28.71 11.74 -20.34
C LYS A 9 -28.25 10.62 -19.41
N ASN A 10 -28.20 10.86 -18.10
CA ASN A 10 -27.77 9.85 -17.13
C ASN A 10 -28.77 8.68 -17.01
N VAL A 11 -30.07 8.95 -16.99
CA VAL A 11 -31.12 7.91 -16.97
C VAL A 11 -31.07 7.05 -18.22
N SER A 12 -30.91 7.66 -19.39
CA SER A 12 -30.80 6.94 -20.66
C SER A 12 -29.54 6.06 -20.78
N ARG A 13 -28.46 6.39 -20.06
CA ARG A 13 -27.23 5.59 -20.02
C ARG A 13 -27.39 4.36 -19.13
N ALA A 14 -28.07 4.51 -17.98
CA ALA A 14 -28.33 3.41 -17.06
C ALA A 14 -29.14 2.28 -17.71
N SER A 15 -30.13 2.62 -18.54
CA SER A 15 -30.93 1.63 -19.27
C SER A 15 -30.16 0.86 -20.35
N ALA A 16 -29.11 1.46 -20.94
CA ALA A 16 -28.32 0.82 -21.99
C ALA A 16 -27.37 -0.27 -21.44
N ASN A 17 -26.84 -0.08 -20.22
CA ASN A 17 -25.87 -0.99 -19.60
C ASN A 17 -26.49 -2.32 -19.11
N VAL A 18 -27.80 -2.39 -18.89
CA VAL A 18 -28.47 -3.57 -18.32
C VAL A 18 -28.74 -4.67 -19.37
N VAL A 19 -28.72 -4.34 -20.67
CA VAL A 19 -29.24 -5.22 -21.73
C VAL A 19 -28.14 -5.94 -22.54
N GLY A 20 -26.86 -5.56 -22.44
CA GLY A 20 -25.83 -5.96 -23.43
C GLY A 20 -24.47 -6.45 -22.96
N GLY A 21 -24.21 -6.58 -21.65
CA GLY A 21 -22.84 -6.81 -21.14
C GLY A 21 -21.98 -5.53 -21.16
N ASP A 22 -20.69 -5.60 -20.80
CA ASP A 22 -19.79 -4.42 -20.81
C ASP A 22 -19.37 -4.12 -22.27
N PRO A 23 -19.89 -3.05 -22.92
CA PRO A 23 -19.61 -2.73 -24.33
C PRO A 23 -18.13 -2.51 -24.61
N LEU A 24 -17.33 -2.27 -23.56
CA LEU A 24 -15.91 -2.03 -23.65
C LEU A 24 -15.12 -3.29 -24.08
N ILE A 25 -15.60 -4.49 -23.73
CA ILE A 25 -14.95 -5.77 -24.06
C ILE A 25 -14.99 -6.02 -25.57
N SER A 26 -16.13 -5.77 -26.22
CA SER A 26 -16.29 -5.96 -27.66
C SER A 26 -15.73 -4.80 -28.48
N SER A 27 -15.92 -3.56 -28.01
CA SER A 27 -15.64 -2.36 -28.82
C SER A 27 -14.22 -1.81 -28.63
N ALA A 28 -13.54 -2.16 -27.53
CA ALA A 28 -12.17 -1.70 -27.24
C ALA A 28 -11.39 -2.71 -26.35
N PRO A 29 -11.00 -3.88 -26.89
CA PRO A 29 -10.40 -4.96 -26.11
C PRO A 29 -9.10 -4.56 -25.41
N GLU A 30 -8.25 -3.76 -26.07
CA GLU A 30 -7.00 -3.25 -25.49
C GLU A 30 -7.24 -2.36 -24.26
N LEU A 31 -8.22 -1.46 -24.34
CA LEU A 31 -8.59 -0.60 -23.22
C LEU A 31 -9.19 -1.42 -22.07
N SER A 32 -9.99 -2.44 -22.40
CA SER A 32 -10.55 -3.37 -21.41
C SER A 32 -9.45 -4.10 -20.64
N GLU A 33 -8.42 -4.59 -21.34
CA GLU A 33 -7.27 -5.22 -20.72
C GLU A 33 -6.52 -4.25 -19.78
N GLN A 34 -6.24 -3.02 -20.23
CA GLN A 34 -5.57 -2.04 -19.36
C GLN A 34 -6.40 -1.68 -18.12
N ILE A 35 -7.72 -1.51 -18.26
CA ILE A 35 -8.62 -1.26 -17.12
C ILE A 35 -8.58 -2.45 -16.15
N GLN A 36 -8.59 -3.69 -16.64
CA GLN A 36 -8.49 -4.86 -15.76
C GLN A 36 -7.17 -4.90 -14.99
N ARG A 37 -6.05 -4.54 -15.64
CA ARG A 37 -4.74 -4.44 -14.98
C ARG A 37 -4.73 -3.34 -13.92
N TYR A 38 -5.35 -2.20 -14.21
CA TYR A 38 -5.54 -1.11 -13.26
C TYR A 38 -6.38 -1.54 -12.04
N GLU A 39 -7.53 -2.19 -12.24
CA GLU A 39 -8.38 -2.66 -11.13
C GLU A 39 -7.64 -3.65 -10.20
N ASN A 40 -6.84 -4.55 -10.79
CA ASN A 40 -5.99 -5.46 -10.02
C ASN A 40 -4.92 -4.70 -9.22
N LEU A 41 -4.26 -3.71 -9.85
CA LEU A 41 -3.30 -2.84 -9.17
C LEU A 41 -3.96 -2.10 -8.02
N LYS A 42 -5.09 -1.43 -8.25
CA LYS A 42 -5.84 -0.66 -7.25
C LYS A 42 -6.18 -1.50 -6.03
N LYS A 43 -6.80 -2.67 -6.24
CA LYS A 43 -7.13 -3.60 -5.14
C LYS A 43 -5.90 -3.96 -4.29
N LYS A 44 -4.76 -4.19 -4.93
CA LYS A 44 -3.49 -4.51 -4.24
C LYS A 44 -2.90 -3.30 -3.53
N ALA A 45 -2.96 -2.11 -4.14
CA ALA A 45 -2.46 -0.87 -3.57
C ALA A 45 -3.29 -0.42 -2.35
N ASP A 46 -4.63 -0.46 -2.44
CA ASP A 46 -5.53 -0.15 -1.32
C ASP A 46 -5.31 -1.10 -0.14
N ARG A 47 -5.15 -2.41 -0.45
CA ARG A 47 -4.79 -3.40 0.57
C ARG A 47 -3.44 -3.07 1.20
N LEU A 48 -2.40 -2.82 0.39
CA LEU A 48 -1.08 -2.47 0.90
C LEU A 48 -1.13 -1.25 1.82
N PHE A 49 -1.81 -0.18 1.41
CA PHE A 49 -1.96 1.03 2.21
C PHE A 49 -2.63 0.76 3.56
N THR A 50 -3.67 -0.06 3.57
CA THR A 50 -4.36 -0.49 4.80
C THR A 50 -3.43 -1.28 5.71
N GLU A 51 -2.72 -2.26 5.16
CA GLU A 51 -1.77 -3.09 5.94
C GLU A 51 -0.59 -2.27 6.48
N THR A 52 -0.09 -1.28 5.73
CA THR A 52 0.96 -0.35 6.18
C THR A 52 0.50 0.46 7.39
N LYS A 53 -0.74 0.97 7.38
CA LYS A 53 -1.32 1.66 8.55
C LYS A 53 -1.49 0.72 9.74
N ASN A 54 -2.05 -0.46 9.50
CA ASN A 54 -2.31 -1.45 10.55
C ASN A 54 -1.02 -1.96 11.19
N PHE A 55 0.04 -2.11 10.42
CA PHE A 55 1.34 -2.53 10.93
C PHE A 55 1.90 -1.52 11.93
N LEU A 56 1.92 -0.22 11.59
CA LEU A 56 2.39 0.83 12.51
C LEU A 56 1.55 0.87 13.78
N GLU A 57 0.22 0.77 13.66
CA GLU A 57 -0.68 0.71 14.82
C GLU A 57 -0.41 -0.52 15.69
N SER A 58 -0.14 -1.68 15.08
CA SER A 58 0.16 -2.90 15.81
C SER A 58 1.43 -2.78 16.65
N ILE A 59 2.48 -2.14 16.12
CA ILE A 59 3.71 -1.86 16.87
C ILE A 59 3.45 -0.85 18.00
N ARG A 60 2.64 0.18 17.75
CA ARG A 60 2.24 1.16 18.78
C ARG A 60 1.53 0.49 19.95
N VAL A 61 0.55 -0.36 19.66
CA VAL A 61 -0.21 -1.11 20.67
C VAL A 61 0.71 -2.06 21.43
N LEU A 62 1.63 -2.76 20.74
CA LEU A 62 2.61 -3.64 21.36
C LEU A 62 3.52 -2.89 22.35
N ALA A 63 4.10 -1.76 21.94
CA ALA A 63 4.99 -0.96 22.77
C ALA A 63 4.29 -0.45 24.04
N LYS A 64 3.04 0.03 23.89
CA LYS A 64 2.20 0.45 25.02
C LYS A 64 1.87 -0.71 25.96
N ALA A 65 1.45 -1.85 25.41
CA ALA A 65 1.13 -3.03 26.21
C ALA A 65 2.36 -3.55 26.98
N GLN A 66 3.54 -3.53 26.36
CA GLN A 66 4.80 -3.87 27.02
C GLN A 66 5.10 -2.90 28.19
N LYS A 67 4.92 -1.60 27.97
CA LYS A 67 5.08 -0.58 29.02
C LYS A 67 4.10 -0.81 30.18
N GLU A 68 2.83 -1.04 29.90
CA GLU A 68 1.81 -1.33 30.93
C GLU A 68 2.11 -2.61 31.70
N LEU A 69 2.52 -3.67 31.02
CA LEU A 69 2.97 -4.92 31.64
C LEU A 69 4.12 -4.64 32.60
N SER A 70 5.13 -3.87 32.19
CA SER A 70 6.28 -3.54 33.04
C SER A 70 5.89 -2.76 34.30
N ILE A 71 4.90 -1.87 34.19
CA ILE A 71 4.36 -1.13 35.34
C ILE A 71 3.66 -2.09 36.30
N ASN A 72 2.82 -2.98 35.79
CA ASN A 72 2.07 -3.93 36.63
C ASN A 72 3.00 -4.94 37.31
N VAL A 73 3.99 -5.49 36.59
CA VAL A 73 5.01 -6.39 37.15
C VAL A 73 5.80 -5.68 38.26
N SER A 74 6.19 -4.42 38.06
CA SER A 74 6.92 -3.67 39.10
C SER A 74 6.09 -3.38 40.36
N LYS A 75 4.76 -3.30 40.26
CA LYS A 75 3.85 -3.11 41.41
C LYS A 75 3.62 -4.39 42.21
N MET A 76 3.70 -5.55 41.56
CA MET A 76 3.55 -6.87 42.20
C MET A 76 4.82 -7.33 42.91
N ALA A 77 5.94 -6.62 42.73
CA ALA A 77 7.14 -6.90 43.48
C ALA A 77 6.91 -6.52 44.96
N ASP A 78 6.69 -7.52 45.82
CA ASP A 78 6.30 -7.38 47.23
C ASP A 78 7.37 -6.75 48.15
N GLY A 79 8.33 -5.99 47.60
CA GLY A 79 9.37 -5.30 48.36
C GLY A 79 10.42 -6.24 49.00
N THR A 80 10.30 -7.55 48.85
CA THR A 80 11.26 -8.57 49.31
C THR A 80 12.47 -8.68 48.36
N ALA A 81 13.20 -7.57 48.28
CA ALA A 81 14.62 -7.29 47.98
C ALA A 81 15.51 -8.15 47.06
N ASN A 82 15.12 -9.28 46.47
CA ASN A 82 16.04 -10.01 45.58
C ASN A 82 15.98 -9.60 44.11
N ASN A 83 14.83 -9.13 43.60
CA ASN A 83 14.63 -8.84 42.17
C ASN A 83 14.19 -7.39 41.88
N GLN A 84 14.25 -6.50 42.87
CA GLN A 84 13.72 -5.13 42.75
C GLN A 84 14.43 -4.34 41.63
N ARG A 85 15.74 -4.57 41.45
CA ARG A 85 16.55 -3.89 40.42
C ARG A 85 16.10 -4.30 39.02
N GLU A 86 15.86 -5.58 38.82
CA GLU A 86 15.40 -6.19 37.56
C GLU A 86 14.01 -5.65 37.18
N TYR A 87 13.09 -5.53 38.14
CA TYR A 87 11.77 -4.95 37.88
C TYR A 87 11.84 -3.45 37.55
N THR A 88 12.69 -2.68 38.25
CA THR A 88 12.91 -1.27 37.91
C THR A 88 13.56 -1.11 36.54
N GLY A 89 14.51 -1.98 36.21
CA GLY A 89 15.20 -2.02 34.92
C GLY A 89 14.26 -2.35 33.77
N PHE A 90 13.44 -3.39 33.92
CA PHE A 90 12.42 -3.75 32.93
C PHE A 90 11.41 -2.62 32.70
N ARG A 91 10.99 -1.93 33.76
CA ARG A 91 10.12 -0.76 33.66
C ARG A 91 10.79 0.39 32.92
N GLN A 92 12.06 0.67 33.20
CA GLN A 92 12.81 1.73 32.53
C GLN A 92 13.03 1.39 31.05
N ALA A 93 13.44 0.17 30.73
CA ALA A 93 13.59 -0.29 29.34
C ALA A 93 12.27 -0.22 28.56
N SER A 94 11.17 -0.68 29.16
CA SER A 94 9.86 -0.68 28.48
C SER A 94 9.32 0.74 28.28
N ALA A 95 9.64 1.67 29.19
CA ALA A 95 9.35 3.09 28.99
C ALA A 95 10.19 3.68 27.85
N ASP A 96 11.50 3.39 27.79
CA ASP A 96 12.38 3.89 26.74
C ASP A 96 12.01 3.33 25.35
N ILE A 97 11.65 2.04 25.27
CA ILE A 97 11.12 1.43 24.05
C ILE A 97 9.86 2.13 23.57
N SER A 98 8.91 2.37 24.47
CA SER A 98 7.61 2.96 24.12
C SER A 98 7.67 4.46 23.83
N ASP A 99 8.48 5.22 24.57
CA ASP A 99 8.45 6.69 24.54
C ASP A 99 9.54 7.28 23.63
N THR A 100 10.68 6.59 23.49
CA THR A 100 11.82 7.07 22.71
C THR A 100 11.99 6.27 21.41
N ILE A 101 12.24 4.96 21.52
CA ILE A 101 12.61 4.11 20.37
C ILE A 101 11.44 3.99 19.39
N PHE A 102 10.23 3.78 19.91
CA PHE A 102 9.03 3.72 19.08
C PHE A 102 8.73 5.08 18.42
N ALA A 103 8.94 6.20 19.11
CA ALA A 103 8.70 7.52 18.53
C ALA A 103 9.63 7.79 17.32
N GLN A 104 10.91 7.45 17.44
CA GLN A 104 11.88 7.54 16.35
C GLN A 104 11.53 6.61 15.18
N PHE A 105 11.15 5.37 15.50
CA PHE A 105 10.68 4.41 14.50
C PHE A 105 9.43 4.92 13.78
N GLU A 106 8.46 5.47 14.52
CA GLU A 106 7.22 6.00 13.97
C GLU A 106 7.46 7.16 13.02
N GLU A 107 8.32 8.12 13.38
CA GLU A 107 8.69 9.25 12.52
C GLU A 107 9.29 8.76 11.20
N ALA A 108 10.32 7.90 11.27
CA ALA A 108 10.99 7.37 10.09
C ALA A 108 10.07 6.45 9.24
N TYR A 109 9.19 5.68 9.89
CA TYR A 109 8.21 4.85 9.19
C TYR A 109 7.21 5.71 8.42
N ASN A 110 6.71 6.78 9.03
CA ASN A 110 5.79 7.70 8.38
C ASN A 110 6.42 8.34 7.13
N GLU A 111 7.67 8.78 7.24
CA GLU A 111 8.38 9.43 6.13
C GLU A 111 8.74 8.45 5.00
N MET A 112 9.32 7.29 5.34
CA MET A 112 9.95 6.39 4.35
C MET A 112 9.02 5.29 3.82
N VAL A 113 7.94 4.97 4.55
CA VAL A 113 7.03 3.87 4.21
C VAL A 113 5.61 4.37 3.99
N LEU A 114 4.99 5.03 4.97
CA LEU A 114 3.57 5.39 4.88
C LEU A 114 3.32 6.48 3.84
N THR A 115 4.04 7.61 3.92
CA THR A 115 3.84 8.76 3.05
C THR A 115 4.02 8.42 1.56
N PRO A 116 5.05 7.67 1.13
CA PRO A 116 5.20 7.29 -0.27
C PRO A 116 4.06 6.39 -0.77
N VAL A 117 3.63 5.42 0.04
CA VAL A 117 2.51 4.52 -0.29
C VAL A 117 1.20 5.30 -0.38
N GLU A 118 0.95 6.21 0.57
CA GLU A 118 -0.22 7.09 0.58
C GLU A 118 -0.26 7.98 -0.66
N ARG A 119 0.87 8.62 -0.98
CA ARG A 119 1.00 9.46 -2.17
C ARG A 119 0.73 8.66 -3.44
N TYR A 120 1.25 7.45 -3.56
CA TYR A 120 0.97 6.58 -4.70
C TYR A 120 -0.53 6.25 -4.81
N CYS A 121 -1.17 5.89 -3.70
CA CYS A 121 -2.60 5.57 -3.68
C CYS A 121 -3.49 6.80 -3.96
N SER A 122 -3.03 8.01 -3.66
CA SER A 122 -3.76 9.26 -3.92
C SER A 122 -4.02 9.54 -5.40
N PHE A 123 -3.26 8.92 -6.32
CA PHE A 123 -3.50 9.04 -7.76
C PHE A 123 -4.66 8.16 -8.25
N LEU A 124 -4.98 7.06 -7.57
CA LEU A 124 -5.97 6.07 -8.03
C LEU A 124 -7.38 6.68 -8.24
N PRO A 125 -7.92 7.54 -7.36
CA PRO A 125 -9.25 8.13 -7.56
C PRO A 125 -9.39 8.96 -8.85
N GLU A 126 -8.30 9.57 -9.32
CA GLU A 126 -8.30 10.31 -10.59
C GLU A 126 -8.48 9.35 -11.78
N PHE A 127 -7.77 8.22 -11.78
CA PHE A 127 -7.93 7.17 -12.80
C PHE A 127 -9.34 6.59 -12.79
N ASP A 128 -9.94 6.33 -11.62
CA ASP A 128 -11.34 5.89 -11.52
C ASP A 128 -12.30 6.88 -12.21
N THR A 129 -12.06 8.18 -11.99
CA THR A 129 -12.88 9.25 -12.56
C THR A 129 -12.76 9.29 -14.08
N ILE A 130 -11.53 9.19 -14.61
CA ILE A 130 -11.28 9.19 -16.06
C ILE A 130 -11.86 7.91 -16.69
N ILE A 131 -11.66 6.74 -16.10
CA ILE A 131 -12.23 5.46 -16.57
C ILE A 131 -13.76 5.54 -16.61
N SER A 132 -14.40 6.06 -15.56
CA SER A 132 -15.85 6.28 -15.53
C SER A 132 -16.32 7.22 -16.64
N LYS A 133 -15.56 8.30 -16.89
CA LYS A 133 -15.83 9.25 -17.96
C LYS A 133 -15.71 8.59 -19.34
N THR A 134 -14.66 7.80 -19.58
CA THR A 134 -14.44 7.07 -20.84
C THR A 134 -15.55 6.06 -21.10
N LYS A 135 -15.95 5.28 -20.09
CA LYS A 135 -17.10 4.36 -20.19
C LYS A 135 -18.39 5.09 -20.59
N LYS A 136 -18.67 6.24 -19.98
CA LYS A 136 -19.85 7.06 -20.35
C LYS A 136 -19.77 7.60 -21.79
N ARG A 137 -18.58 7.95 -22.28
CA ARG A 137 -18.38 8.43 -23.65
C ARG A 137 -18.51 7.31 -24.69
N LEU A 138 -18.10 6.09 -24.37
CA LEU A 138 -18.36 4.93 -25.21
C LEU A 138 -19.87 4.71 -25.40
N VAL A 139 -20.64 4.75 -24.31
CA VAL A 139 -22.11 4.61 -24.38
C VAL A 139 -22.76 5.74 -25.20
N ASP A 140 -22.29 6.98 -25.06
CA ASP A 140 -22.77 8.11 -25.87
C ASP A 140 -22.49 7.87 -27.36
N LEU A 141 -21.29 7.37 -27.70
CA LEU A 141 -20.88 7.05 -29.06
C LEU A 141 -21.72 5.93 -29.68
N GLU A 142 -21.89 4.81 -28.96
CA GLU A 142 -22.72 3.69 -29.43
C GLU A 142 -24.17 4.12 -29.65
N ARG A 143 -24.68 5.01 -28.80
CA ARG A 143 -26.01 5.59 -28.97
C ARG A 143 -26.09 6.44 -30.23
N ALA A 144 -25.11 7.33 -30.48
CA ALA A 144 -25.07 8.15 -31.69
C ALA A 144 -25.03 7.29 -32.97
N LYS A 145 -24.23 6.21 -32.97
CA LYS A 145 -24.18 5.22 -34.07
C LYS A 145 -25.53 4.56 -34.32
N LYS A 146 -26.23 4.14 -33.27
CA LYS A 146 -27.58 3.54 -33.37
C LYS A 146 -28.64 4.54 -33.86
N GLU A 147 -28.56 5.80 -33.42
CA GLU A 147 -29.47 6.86 -33.87
C GLU A 147 -29.25 7.18 -35.36
N HIS A 148 -28.00 7.24 -35.80
CA HIS A 148 -27.65 7.42 -37.21
C HIS A 148 -28.11 6.25 -38.09
N GLN A 149 -27.89 5.01 -37.67
CA GLN A 149 -28.37 3.83 -38.41
C GLN A 149 -29.89 3.88 -38.62
N LYS A 150 -30.65 4.21 -37.57
CA LYS A 150 -32.11 4.36 -37.66
C LYS A 150 -32.54 5.54 -38.54
N ALA A 151 -31.77 6.62 -38.58
CA ALA A 151 -32.04 7.76 -39.44
C ALA A 151 -31.86 7.39 -40.91
N GLN A 152 -30.78 6.67 -41.26
CA GLN A 152 -30.54 6.16 -42.61
C GLN A 152 -31.64 5.20 -43.08
N GLU A 153 -32.13 4.32 -42.19
CA GLU A 153 -33.19 3.36 -42.50
C GLU A 153 -34.58 4.01 -42.70
N LYS A 154 -34.86 5.13 -42.03
CA LYS A 154 -36.20 5.75 -42.00
C LYS A 154 -36.37 6.98 -42.91
N PHE A 155 -35.32 7.76 -43.09
CA PHE A 155 -35.39 9.03 -43.80
C PHE A 155 -34.21 9.08 -44.77
N GLY A 156 -34.45 8.82 -46.05
CA GLY A 156 -33.47 9.05 -47.12
C GLY A 156 -33.17 10.53 -47.36
N ASP A 157 -33.30 11.38 -46.33
CA ASP A 157 -33.12 12.82 -46.38
C ASP A 157 -31.65 13.17 -46.08
N PRO A 158 -30.89 13.69 -47.07
CA PRO A 158 -29.46 13.95 -46.95
C PRO A 158 -29.07 14.90 -45.80
N ASN A 159 -29.97 15.82 -45.43
CA ASN A 159 -29.68 16.81 -44.37
C ASN A 159 -29.71 16.20 -42.96
N ILE A 160 -30.58 15.22 -42.71
CA ILE A 160 -30.69 14.53 -41.43
C ILE A 160 -29.47 13.60 -41.23
N ALA A 161 -29.03 12.95 -42.31
CA ALA A 161 -27.82 12.12 -42.31
C ALA A 161 -26.57 12.96 -41.97
N SER A 162 -26.39 14.11 -42.63
CA SER A 162 -25.21 14.97 -42.41
C SER A 162 -25.10 15.53 -40.98
N GLN A 163 -26.21 15.89 -40.33
CA GLN A 163 -26.18 16.32 -38.93
C GLN A 163 -25.87 15.18 -37.95
N ALA A 164 -26.33 13.97 -38.25
CA ALA A 164 -26.03 12.78 -37.47
C ALA A 164 -24.56 12.36 -37.60
N ASP A 165 -23.96 12.51 -38.78
CA ASP A 165 -22.52 12.28 -39.02
C ASP A 165 -21.64 13.19 -38.16
N GLY A 166 -21.92 14.50 -38.14
CA GLY A 166 -21.16 15.45 -37.29
C GLY A 166 -21.28 15.16 -35.79
N SER A 167 -22.41 14.60 -35.35
CA SER A 167 -22.61 14.18 -33.96
C SER A 167 -21.82 12.93 -33.60
N ILE A 168 -21.66 11.99 -34.54
CA ILE A 168 -20.81 10.81 -34.38
C ILE A 168 -19.35 11.23 -34.33
N GLU A 169 -18.89 12.03 -35.29
CA GLU A 169 -17.49 12.48 -35.37
C GLU A 169 -17.04 13.17 -34.07
N TYR A 170 -17.89 14.05 -33.53
CA TYR A 170 -17.63 14.67 -32.23
C TYR A 170 -17.56 13.66 -31.08
N ALA A 171 -18.48 12.71 -31.02
CA ALA A 171 -18.50 11.68 -29.97
C ALA A 171 -17.29 10.73 -30.07
N GLU A 172 -16.89 10.37 -31.29
CA GLU A 172 -15.70 9.56 -31.58
C GLU A 172 -14.44 10.26 -31.13
N ASN A 173 -14.25 11.52 -31.53
CA ASN A 173 -13.06 12.29 -31.16
C ASN A 173 -12.91 12.42 -29.64
N VAL A 174 -14.00 12.73 -28.93
CA VAL A 174 -13.98 12.83 -27.45
C VAL A 174 -13.67 11.49 -26.78
N TYR A 175 -14.22 10.39 -27.30
CA TYR A 175 -13.96 9.05 -26.77
C TYR A 175 -12.52 8.61 -27.03
N GLU A 176 -12.04 8.72 -28.27
CA GLU A 176 -10.69 8.30 -28.65
C GLU A 176 -9.61 9.09 -27.91
N THR A 177 -9.81 10.40 -27.69
CA THR A 177 -8.89 11.20 -26.87
C THR A 177 -8.73 10.63 -25.45
N LEU A 178 -9.85 10.27 -24.80
CA LEU A 178 -9.83 9.71 -23.45
C LEU A 178 -9.26 8.28 -23.42
N LYS A 179 -9.59 7.46 -24.43
CA LYS A 179 -9.06 6.11 -24.59
C LYS A 179 -7.55 6.14 -24.76
N GLN A 180 -7.01 6.97 -25.65
CA GLN A 180 -5.56 7.09 -25.88
C GLN A 180 -4.82 7.58 -24.63
N SER A 181 -5.41 8.51 -23.89
CA SER A 181 -4.87 8.95 -22.59
C SER A 181 -4.79 7.79 -21.60
N LEU A 182 -5.85 6.98 -21.44
CA LEU A 182 -5.83 5.82 -20.53
C LEU A 182 -4.85 4.73 -20.97
N LEU A 183 -4.78 4.44 -22.27
CA LEU A 183 -3.82 3.47 -22.83
C LEU A 183 -2.36 3.89 -22.56
N THR A 184 -2.11 5.19 -22.50
CA THR A 184 -0.77 5.74 -22.21
C THR A 184 -0.47 5.80 -20.72
N GLU A 185 -1.42 6.28 -19.91
CA GLU A 185 -1.18 6.59 -18.49
C GLU A 185 -1.29 5.38 -17.56
N ILE A 186 -2.17 4.40 -17.85
CA ILE A 186 -2.30 3.20 -17.00
C ILE A 186 -0.97 2.41 -16.93
N PRO A 187 -0.27 2.13 -18.05
CA PRO A 187 1.03 1.45 -18.00
C PRO A 187 2.08 2.23 -17.21
N LYS A 188 2.09 3.57 -17.31
CA LYS A 188 3.00 4.43 -16.54
C LYS A 188 2.73 4.35 -15.05
N LEU A 189 1.46 4.44 -14.63
CA LEU A 189 1.05 4.28 -13.23
C LEU A 189 1.45 2.91 -12.69
N ILE A 190 1.22 1.86 -13.48
CA ILE A 190 1.63 0.49 -13.13
C ILE A 190 3.15 0.45 -12.94
N ASN A 191 3.95 0.97 -13.86
CA ASN A 191 5.41 0.96 -13.74
C ASN A 191 5.94 1.80 -12.57
N ALA A 192 5.27 2.91 -12.25
CA ALA A 192 5.61 3.76 -11.12
C ALA A 192 5.63 3.00 -9.77
N ARG A 193 4.88 1.89 -9.66
CA ARG A 193 4.86 1.03 -8.46
C ARG A 193 6.25 0.57 -8.03
N ILE A 194 7.16 0.33 -8.97
CA ILE A 194 8.51 -0.18 -8.69
C ILE A 194 9.27 0.86 -7.87
N TYR A 195 9.20 2.13 -8.29
CA TYR A 195 9.89 3.25 -7.65
C TYR A 195 9.30 3.67 -6.30
N VAL A 196 8.13 3.15 -5.92
CA VAL A 196 7.52 3.41 -4.61
C VAL A 196 7.68 2.19 -3.71
N ILE A 197 7.22 1.02 -4.16
CA ILE A 197 7.12 -0.17 -3.33
C ILE A 197 8.50 -0.71 -2.96
N GLU A 198 9.44 -0.77 -3.91
CA GLU A 198 10.77 -1.31 -3.65
C GLU A 198 11.55 -0.51 -2.58
N PRO A 199 11.69 0.83 -2.69
CA PRO A 199 12.37 1.61 -1.65
C PRO A 199 11.60 1.60 -0.32
N SER A 200 10.26 1.68 -0.32
CA SER A 200 9.48 1.62 0.93
C SER A 200 9.61 0.27 1.63
N PHE A 201 9.65 -0.85 0.90
CA PHE A 201 9.85 -2.16 1.50
C PHE A 201 11.28 -2.34 2.02
N LYS A 202 12.29 -1.82 1.30
CA LYS A 202 13.67 -1.81 1.78
C LYS A 202 13.84 -0.97 3.04
N ALA A 203 13.19 0.19 3.10
CA ALA A 203 13.16 1.04 4.28
C ALA A 203 12.47 0.33 5.45
N LEU A 204 11.31 -0.28 5.22
CA LEU A 204 10.58 -1.07 6.21
C LEU A 204 11.46 -2.10 6.91
N VAL A 205 12.17 -2.94 6.14
CA VAL A 205 13.04 -3.99 6.69
C VAL A 205 14.18 -3.41 7.52
N LYS A 206 14.79 -2.30 7.07
CA LYS A 206 15.85 -1.62 7.81
C LYS A 206 15.35 -1.02 9.13
N LEU A 207 14.20 -0.35 9.08
CA LEU A 207 13.57 0.25 10.26
C LEU A 207 13.18 -0.82 11.28
N GLN A 208 12.64 -1.96 10.82
CA GLN A 208 12.36 -3.10 11.70
C GLN A 208 13.63 -3.62 12.39
N LEU A 209 14.71 -3.83 11.62
CA LEU A 209 15.98 -4.29 12.17
C LEU A 209 16.53 -3.32 13.23
N GLU A 210 16.50 -2.02 12.93
CA GLU A 210 16.94 -0.97 13.86
C GLU A 210 16.07 -0.90 15.11
N PHE A 211 14.75 -0.93 14.97
CA PHE A 211 13.80 -0.94 16.09
C PHE A 211 14.05 -2.13 17.03
N PHE A 212 14.16 -3.34 16.49
CA PHE A 212 14.37 -4.54 17.32
C PHE A 212 15.76 -4.56 17.96
N LYS A 213 16.80 -4.13 17.25
CA LYS A 213 18.14 -4.00 17.80
C LYS A 213 18.14 -3.03 18.99
N ASN A 214 17.63 -1.82 18.80
CA ASN A 214 17.59 -0.80 19.85
C ASN A 214 16.73 -1.27 21.04
N SER A 215 15.64 -2.00 20.79
CA SER A 215 14.80 -2.57 21.85
C SER A 215 15.53 -3.65 22.67
N ILE A 216 16.32 -4.51 22.01
CA ILE A 216 17.14 -5.52 22.69
C ILE A 216 18.25 -4.85 23.50
N ASP A 217 18.89 -3.83 22.95
CA ASP A 217 19.94 -3.07 23.63
C ASP A 217 19.37 -2.36 24.87
N ALA A 218 18.20 -1.73 24.76
CA ALA A 218 17.50 -1.12 25.88
C ALA A 218 17.15 -2.15 26.98
N MET A 219 16.67 -3.33 26.61
CA MET A 219 16.40 -4.39 27.59
C MET A 219 17.69 -4.92 28.24
N SER A 220 18.75 -5.12 27.47
CA SER A 220 20.02 -5.69 27.95
C SER A 220 20.79 -4.72 28.85
N HIS A 221 20.70 -3.41 28.61
CA HIS A 221 21.34 -2.41 29.45
C HIS A 221 20.65 -2.21 30.80
N ASN A 222 19.33 -2.37 30.84
CA ASN A 222 18.54 -2.12 32.06
C ASN A 222 18.25 -3.40 32.86
N ILE A 223 18.32 -4.58 32.24
CA ILE A 223 18.16 -5.87 32.90
C ILE A 223 19.53 -6.53 32.93
N ASP A 224 20.08 -6.73 34.13
CA ASP A 224 21.34 -7.46 34.31
C ASP A 224 21.09 -8.95 33.99
N THR A 225 21.14 -9.32 32.71
CA THR A 225 20.83 -10.68 32.24
C THR A 225 21.76 -11.75 32.84
N ARG A 226 22.89 -11.33 33.43
CA ARG A 226 23.79 -12.16 34.22
C ARG A 226 23.17 -12.73 35.49
N THR A 227 22.22 -12.05 36.13
CA THR A 227 21.57 -12.56 37.35
C THR A 227 20.38 -13.47 37.03
N ALA A 228 19.72 -13.28 35.88
CA ALA A 228 18.54 -14.06 35.49
C ALA A 228 18.84 -15.52 35.06
N TYR A 229 20.05 -15.79 34.53
CA TYR A 229 20.50 -17.15 34.17
C TYR A 229 21.32 -17.86 35.26
N GLY A 230 21.53 -17.23 36.43
CA GLY A 230 22.32 -17.78 37.54
C GLY A 230 21.69 -18.96 38.29
N HIS A 231 20.66 -19.62 37.76
CA HIS A 231 20.01 -20.78 38.37
C HIS A 231 19.80 -22.01 37.47
N SER A 232 20.36 -22.04 36.26
CA SER A 232 20.55 -23.31 35.53
C SER A 232 22.03 -23.63 35.47
N GLY A 233 22.46 -24.62 36.26
CA GLY A 233 23.84 -25.10 36.37
C GLY A 233 24.39 -25.78 35.11
N THR A 234 24.45 -25.04 34.00
CA THR A 234 25.25 -25.36 32.81
C THR A 234 26.18 -24.17 32.63
N SER A 235 27.45 -24.41 32.95
CA SER A 235 28.49 -23.41 33.09
C SER A 235 28.55 -22.47 31.87
N ASP A 236 28.51 -21.15 32.13
CA ASP A 236 28.70 -20.05 31.17
C ASP A 236 29.85 -20.29 30.18
N THR A 237 30.86 -21.06 30.59
CA THR A 237 31.97 -21.51 29.76
C THR A 237 31.54 -22.27 28.50
N GLU A 238 30.46 -23.06 28.51
CA GLU A 238 30.01 -23.79 27.32
C GLU A 238 29.34 -22.87 26.29
N ILE A 239 28.63 -21.84 26.75
CA ILE A 239 27.98 -20.86 25.87
C ILE A 239 29.04 -19.94 25.29
N ASP A 240 29.97 -19.45 26.11
CA ASP A 240 31.11 -18.64 25.66
C ASP A 240 31.98 -19.41 24.65
N ASN A 241 32.20 -20.70 24.86
CA ASN A 241 32.92 -21.56 23.92
C ASN A 241 32.17 -21.72 22.59
N LYS A 242 30.84 -21.86 22.61
CA LYS A 242 30.03 -21.91 21.38
C LYS A 242 30.00 -20.57 20.65
N MET A 243 29.87 -19.46 21.39
CA MET A 243 29.90 -18.09 20.85
C MET A 243 31.25 -17.80 20.17
N ASN A 244 32.36 -18.17 20.81
CA ASN A 244 33.70 -18.02 20.27
C ASN A 244 33.91 -18.90 19.02
N ASN A 245 33.37 -20.11 18.99
CA ASN A 245 33.43 -21.00 17.82
C ASN A 245 32.66 -20.42 16.63
N ILE A 246 31.45 -19.89 16.85
CA ILE A 246 30.65 -19.23 15.79
C ILE A 246 31.37 -17.98 15.27
N MET A 247 31.96 -17.17 16.15
CA MET A 247 32.74 -15.98 15.76
C MET A 247 34.00 -16.35 14.96
N GLN A 248 34.63 -17.50 15.27
CA GLN A 248 35.73 -18.07 14.50
C GLN A 248 35.25 -18.48 13.09
N GLN A 249 34.14 -19.20 12.99
CA GLN A 249 33.55 -19.61 11.72
C GLN A 249 33.15 -18.42 10.84
N ILE A 250 32.62 -17.33 11.44
CA ILE A 250 32.31 -16.08 10.72
C ILE A 250 33.60 -15.44 10.17
N ARG A 251 34.69 -15.41 10.95
CA ARG A 251 36.00 -14.92 10.46
C ARG A 251 36.54 -15.78 9.33
N ASP A 252 36.43 -17.10 9.43
CA ASP A 252 36.90 -18.03 8.41
C ASP A 252 36.08 -17.91 7.11
N LEU A 253 34.77 -17.68 7.22
CA LEU A 253 33.89 -17.34 6.08
C LEU A 253 34.21 -15.97 5.46
N THR A 254 34.85 -15.06 6.21
CA THR A 254 35.28 -13.75 5.73
C THR A 254 36.60 -13.83 4.94
N VAL A 255 37.24 -15.00 4.83
CA VAL A 255 38.44 -15.22 3.99
C VAL A 255 38.07 -15.68 2.57
N CYS A 256 37.08 -15.03 1.95
CA CYS A 256 37.17 -14.77 0.52
C CYS A 256 37.75 -13.37 0.37
N LYS A 257 39.09 -13.31 0.40
CA LYS A 257 39.85 -12.18 -0.13
C LYS A 257 39.32 -11.88 -1.52
N LEU A 258 38.70 -10.71 -1.65
CA LEU A 258 38.93 -9.82 -2.80
C LEU A 258 40.45 -9.71 -2.97
N ASN A 259 41.00 -10.52 -3.85
CA ASN A 259 42.34 -10.35 -4.41
C ASN A 259 42.13 -10.26 -5.92
N LEU A 260 42.24 -9.03 -6.43
CA LEU A 260 42.41 -8.63 -7.84
C LEU A 260 41.40 -9.19 -8.86
#